data_AF-A0A2G9SN64-F1
#
_entry.id   AF-A0A2G9SN64-F1
#
_cell.length_a   1.000
_cell.length_b   1.000
_cell.length_c   1.000
_cell.angle_alpha   90.00
_cell.angle_beta   90.00
_cell.angle_gamma   90.00
#
_symmetry.space_group_name_H-M   'P 1'
#
loop_
_entity.id
_entity.type
_entity.pdbx_description
1 polymer ?
#
loop_
_entity_poly.entity_id
_entity_poly.type
_entity_poly.pdbx_seq_one_letter_code
_entity_poly.pdbx_strand_id
1 'polypeptide(L)' 'MFLIDDLLLLPFSALKGIAEAIDEQVQKETSDTAKIQEKLMELQFRFEMDEIDEEEYSRREAELLAQLERARKR' A
#
# COMPACT_ATOMS: atom_id res chain seq x y z
N MET A 1 1.40 0.42 19.84
CA MET A 1 1.93 -0.60 18.92
C MET A 1 0.90 -0.77 17.83
N PHE A 2 1.22 -0.28 16.63
CA PHE A 2 0.31 -0.32 15.49
C PHE A 2 0.48 -1.67 14.78
N LEU A 3 -0.62 -2.33 14.45
CA LEU A 3 -0.68 -3.55 13.62
C LEU A 3 -0.03 -3.38 12.23
N ILE A 4 0.28 -2.15 11.84
CA ILE A 4 0.92 -1.79 10.57
C ILE A 4 2.40 -2.16 10.59
N ASP A 5 3.09 -2.02 11.73
CA ASP A 5 4.52 -2.34 11.85
C ASP A 5 4.78 -3.84 11.63
N ASP A 6 3.88 -4.69 12.14
CA ASP A 6 3.96 -6.14 11.93
C ASP A 6 3.58 -6.54 10.49
N LEU A 7 2.75 -5.74 9.81
CA LEU A 7 2.33 -6.02 8.43
C LEU A 7 3.45 -5.81 7.42
N LEU A 8 4.33 -4.84 7.67
CA LEU A 8 5.51 -4.54 6.85
C LEU A 8 6.58 -5.64 6.92
N LEU A 9 6.54 -6.48 7.96
CA LEU A 9 7.45 -7.60 8.18
C LEU A 9 6.91 -8.94 7.65
N LEU A 10 5.67 -8.96 7.13
CA LEU A 10 5.08 -10.19 6.64
C LEU A 10 5.67 -10.59 5.27
N PRO A 11 5.88 -11.90 5.05
CA PRO A 11 6.31 -12.39 3.75
C PRO A 11 5.30 -11.98 2.67
N PHE A 12 5.79 -11.63 1.48
CA PHE A 12 5.02 -11.14 0.34
C PHE A 12 3.75 -11.97 0.02
N SER A 13 3.80 -13.27 0.32
CA SER A 13 2.68 -14.21 0.20
C SER A 13 1.47 -13.87 1.09
N ALA A 14 1.70 -13.32 2.28
CA ALA A 14 0.65 -12.89 3.21
C ALA A 14 0.04 -11.54 2.80
N LEU A 15 0.84 -10.63 2.23
CA LEU A 15 0.35 -9.37 1.66
C LEU A 15 -0.58 -9.62 0.48
N LYS A 16 -0.28 -10.60 -0.37
CA LYS A 16 -1.15 -11.00 -1.49
C LYS A 16 -2.52 -11.49 -1.02
N GLY A 17 -2.57 -12.30 0.04
CA GLY A 17 -3.85 -12.77 0.61
C GLY A 17 -4.68 -11.65 1.24
N ILE A 18 -4.02 -10.63 1.79
CA ILE A 18 -4.68 -9.42 2.29
C ILE A 18 -5.18 -8.56 1.12
N ALA A 19 -4.40 -8.43 0.05
CA ALA A 19 -4.79 -7.69 -1.15
C ALA A 19 -6.01 -8.34 -1.84
N GLU A 20 -6.05 -9.66 -1.98
CA GLU A 20 -7.22 -10.40 -2.51
C GLU A 20 -8.45 -10.25 -1.60
N ALA A 21 -8.28 -10.30 -0.28
CA ALA A 21 -9.37 -10.09 0.68
C ALA A 21 -9.89 -8.64 0.71
N ILE A 22 -9.03 -7.66 0.42
CA ILE A 22 -9.41 -6.25 0.25
C ILE A 22 -10.16 -6.06 -1.07
N ASP A 23 -9.71 -6.66 -2.16
CA ASP A 23 -10.31 -6.52 -3.49
C ASP A 23 -11.75 -7.06 -3.54
N GLU A 24 -12.03 -8.18 -2.84
CA GLU A 24 -13.39 -8.74 -2.75
C GLU A 24 -14.35 -7.88 -1.90
N GLN A 25 -13.85 -7.14 -0.90
CA GLN A 25 -14.68 -6.38 0.02
C GLN A 25 -14.85 -4.89 -0.40
N VAL A 26 -13.90 -4.33 -1.17
CA VAL A 26 -13.84 -2.90 -1.52
C VAL A 26 -14.63 -2.51 -2.77
N GLN A 27 -15.14 -3.48 -3.56
CA GLN A 27 -15.95 -3.18 -4.75
C GLN A 27 -17.22 -2.33 -4.50
N LYS A 28 -17.64 -2.11 -3.24
CA LYS A 28 -18.85 -1.33 -2.96
C LYS A 28 -18.65 0.06 -2.38
N GLU A 29 -17.56 0.36 -1.68
CA GLU A 29 -17.40 1.68 -1.07
C GLU A 29 -15.91 2.08 -0.99
N THR A 30 -15.57 3.27 -1.49
CA THR A 30 -14.26 3.97 -1.39
C THR A 30 -13.28 3.84 -2.56
N SER A 31 -13.66 4.42 -3.72
CA SER A 31 -12.85 4.47 -4.94
C SER A 31 -11.52 5.24 -4.80
N ASP A 32 -11.39 6.17 -3.84
CA ASP A 32 -10.18 6.98 -3.67
C ASP A 32 -9.08 6.26 -2.89
N THR A 33 -9.42 5.50 -1.85
CA THR A 33 -8.43 4.73 -1.08
C THR A 33 -7.90 3.55 -1.90
N ALA A 34 -8.75 2.91 -2.71
CA ALA A 34 -8.36 1.83 -3.61
C ALA A 34 -7.27 2.27 -4.61
N LYS A 35 -7.44 3.46 -5.22
CA LYS A 35 -6.43 4.03 -6.14
C LYS A 35 -5.10 4.35 -5.47
N ILE A 36 -5.10 4.72 -4.19
CA ILE A 36 -3.87 4.98 -3.44
C ILE A 36 -3.16 3.66 -3.10
N GLN A 37 -3.93 2.62 -2.76
CA GLN A 37 -3.40 1.27 -2.55
C GLN A 37 -2.78 0.68 -3.83
N GLU A 38 -3.42 0.89 -4.99
CA GLU A 38 -2.88 0.48 -6.30
C GLU A 38 -1.51 1.13 -6.57
N LYS A 39 -1.38 2.44 -6.29
CA LYS A 39 -0.10 3.16 -6.45
C LYS A 39 0.98 2.68 -5.49
N LEU A 40 0.62 2.28 -4.27
CA LEU A 40 1.57 1.69 -3.33
C LEU A 40 2.09 0.34 -3.85
N MET A 41 1.21 -0.49 -4.43
CA MET A 41 1.62 -1.75 -5.06
C MET A 41 2.54 -1.53 -6.26
N GLU A 42 2.23 -0.57 -7.13
CA GLU A 42 3.10 -0.21 -8.25
C GLU A 42 4.47 0.28 -7.77
N LEU A 43 4.51 1.12 -6.73
CA LEU A 43 5.75 1.62 -6.15
C LEU A 43 6.63 0.48 -5.61
N GLN A 44 6.04 -0.48 -4.91
CA GLN A 44 6.73 -1.67 -4.41
C GLN A 44 7.30 -2.51 -5.55
N PHE A 45 6.51 -2.77 -6.60
CA PHE A 45 6.97 -3.53 -7.75
C PHE A 45 8.19 -2.88 -8.41
N ARG A 46 8.18 -1.54 -8.56
CA ARG A 46 9.29 -0.79 -9.14
C ARG A 46 10.56 -0.86 -8.28
N PHE A 47 10.41 -0.85 -6.95
CA PHE A 47 11.54 -1.04 -6.04
C PHE A 47 12.11 -2.46 -6.15
N GLU A 48 11.26 -3.48 -6.21
CA GLU A 48 11.68 -4.88 -6.36
C GLU A 48 12.35 -5.18 -7.71
N MET A 49 11.99 -4.41 -8.75
CA MET A 49 12.62 -4.48 -10.07
C MET A 49 13.91 -3.65 -10.17
N ASP A 50 14.40 -3.08 -9.05
CA ASP A 50 15.54 -2.15 -8.99
C ASP A 50 15.37 -0.92 -9.91
N GLU A 51 14.13 -0.54 -10.26
CA GLU A 51 13.85 0.66 -11.08
C GLU A 51 13.94 1.96 -10.27
N ILE A 52 13.81 1.86 -8.95
CA ILE A 52 13.94 2.96 -7.99
C ILE A 52 14.78 2.50 -6.81
N ASP A 53 15.51 3.43 -6.20
CA ASP A 53 16.28 3.16 -5.00
C ASP A 53 15.42 3.26 -3.73
N GLU A 54 16.01 2.83 -2.60
CA GLU A 54 15.36 2.83 -1.29
C GLU A 54 14.96 4.23 -0.82
N GLU A 55 15.74 5.26 -1.16
CA GLU A 55 15.47 6.65 -0.78
C GLU A 55 14.24 7.19 -1.51
N GLU A 56 14.15 6.92 -2.82
CA GLU A 56 13.01 7.29 -3.65
C GLU A 56 11.76 6.48 -3.30
N TYR A 57 11.91 5.19 -3.01
CA TYR A 57 10.83 4.35 -2.50
C TYR A 57 10.26 4.94 -1.20
N SER A 58 11.11 5.15 -0.19
CA SER A 58 10.71 5.64 1.13
C SER A 58 10.01 7.01 1.06
N ARG A 59 10.52 7.93 0.23
CA ARG A 59 9.91 9.25 0.05
C ARG A 59 8.51 9.15 -0.54
N ARG A 60 8.34 8.36 -1.61
CA ARG A 60 7.06 8.22 -2.31
C ARG A 60 6.05 7.41 -1.49
N GLU A 61 6.51 6.41 -0.77
CA GLU A 61 5.68 5.61 0.13
C GLU A 61 5.09 6.49 1.23
N ALA A 62 5.91 7.32 1.87
CA ALA A 62 5.44 8.26 2.89
C ALA A 62 4.39 9.25 2.36
N GLU A 63 4.55 9.75 1.14
CA GLU A 63 3.57 10.64 0.49
C GLU A 63 2.23 9.95 0.20
N LEU A 64 2.27 8.71 -0.28
CA LEU A 64 1.08 7.92 -0.58
C LEU A 64 0.34 7.51 0.71
N LEU A 65 1.08 7.11 1.75
CA LEU A 65 0.51 6.80 3.06
C LEU A 65 -0.15 8.03 3.70
N ALA A 66 0.46 9.21 3.59
CA ALA A 66 -0.14 10.45 4.08
C ALA A 66 -1.43 10.80 3.31
N GLN A 67 -1.49 10.51 2.00
CA GLN A 67 -2.71 10.67 1.20
C GLN A 67 -3.80 9.67 1.63
N LEU A 68 -3.41 8.41 1.87
CA LEU A 68 -4.33 7.36 2.33
C LEU A 68 -4.95 7.73 3.68
N GLU A 69 -4.15 8.26 4.61
CA GLU A 69 -4.63 8.69 5.91
C GLU A 69 -5.64 9.85 5.80
N ARG A 70 -5.39 10.80 4.89
CA ARG A 70 -6.33 11.91 4.62
C ARG A 70 -7.62 11.43 3.96
N ALA A 71 -7.53 10.48 3.04
CA ALA A 71 -8.69 9.90 2.36
C ALA A 71 -9.56 9.08 3.34
N ARG A 72 -8.95 8.38 4.29
CA ARG A 72 -9.65 7.58 5.32
C ARG A 72 -10.30 8.43 6.41
N LYS A 73 -9.79 9.63 6.67
CA LYS A 73 -10.35 10.57 7.67
C LYS A 73 -11.50 11.43 7.13
N ARG A 74 -11.87 11.29 5.85
CA ARG A 74 -13.00 12.00 5.23
C ARG A 74 -14.33 11.27 5.42
#